data_AF-A0A835Q3M0-F1
#
_entry.id   AF-A0A835Q3M0-F1
#
_cell.length_a   1.000
_cell.length_b   1.000
_cell.length_c   1.000
_cell.angle_alpha   90.00
_cell.angle_beta   90.00
_cell.angle_gamma   90.00
#
_symmetry.space_group_name_H-M   'P 1'
#
loop_
_entity.id
_entity.type
_entity.pdbx_description
1 polymer ?
#
loop_
_entity_poly.entity_id
_entity_poly.type
_entity_poly.pdbx_seq_one_letter_code
_entity_poly.pdbx_strand_id
1 'polypeptide(L)' 'MGFWLSTVGLNRTGKSCRLRWVNYLHPDLKRGRMTAEEERLILELHEEWGN' A
#
# COMPACT_ATOMS: atom_id res chain seq x y z
N MET A 1 -19.59 14.50 -17.62
CA MET A 1 -20.06 13.56 -16.57
C MET A 1 -18.93 13.35 -15.56
N GLY A 2 -18.72 14.29 -14.64
CA GLY A 2 -17.65 14.22 -13.63
C GLY A 2 -18.28 14.01 -12.26
N PHE A 3 -18.24 12.78 -11.76
CA PHE A 3 -18.82 12.41 -10.46
C PHE A 3 -17.93 12.94 -9.32
N TRP A 4 -18.18 14.19 -8.92
CA TRP A 4 -17.70 14.74 -7.65
C TRP A 4 -18.60 14.23 -6.53
N LEU A 5 -18.36 13.01 -6.05
CA LEU A 5 -18.86 12.63 -4.73
C LEU A 5 -17.96 13.33 -3.71
N SER A 6 -18.43 14.49 -3.28
CA SER A 6 -17.95 15.22 -2.11
C SER A 6 -18.31 14.40 -0.87
N THR A 7 -17.51 13.39 -0.55
CA THR A 7 -17.63 12.66 0.71
C THR A 7 -16.96 13.47 1.81
N VAL A 8 -17.79 14.28 2.50
CA VAL A 8 -17.63 14.73 3.89
C VAL A 8 -16.26 15.36 4.23
N GLY A 9 -16.12 16.67 4.00
CA GLY A 9 -15.26 17.57 4.79
C GLY A 9 -13.74 17.27 4.89
N LEU A 10 -13.23 16.28 4.17
CA LEU A 10 -11.83 15.88 4.20
C LEU A 10 -11.16 16.27 2.89
N ASN A 11 -10.07 17.03 2.98
CA ASN A 11 -9.25 17.47 1.85
C ASN A 11 -8.41 16.30 1.28
N ARG A 12 -9.05 15.16 0.98
CA ARG A 12 -8.41 13.93 0.51
C ARG A 12 -9.29 13.22 -0.52
N THR A 13 -8.65 12.75 -1.59
CA THR A 13 -9.31 11.92 -2.61
C THR A 13 -9.41 10.47 -2.15
N GLY A 14 -10.37 9.70 -2.67
CA GLY A 14 -10.50 8.28 -2.37
C GLY A 14 -9.22 7.47 -2.65
N LYS A 15 -8.44 7.86 -3.67
CA LYS A 15 -7.11 7.29 -3.95
C LYS A 15 -6.14 7.54 -2.80
N SER A 16 -6.09 8.77 -2.27
CA SER A 16 -5.23 9.11 -1.13
C SER A 16 -5.64 8.34 0.13
N CYS A 17 -6.94 8.20 0.40
CA CYS A 17 -7.45 7.41 1.52
C CYS A 17 -7.07 5.93 1.37
N ARG A 18 -7.26 5.34 0.19
CA ARG A 18 -6.86 3.95 -0.09
C ARG A 18 -5.36 3.75 0.10
N LEU A 19 -4.54 4.64 -0.44
CA LEU A 19 -3.08 4.57 -0.31
C LEU A 19 -2.66 4.65 1.16
N ARG A 20 -3.29 5.54 1.94
CA ARG A 20 -3.04 5.65 3.38
C ARG A 20 -3.41 4.37 4.12
N TRP A 21 -4.53 3.75 3.76
CA TRP A 21 -4.95 2.49 4.38
C TRP A 21 -3.92 1.38 4.15
N VAL A 22 -3.58 1.10 2.89
CA VAL A 22 -2.68 -0.03 2.54
C VAL A 22 -1.26 0.16 3.04
N ASN A 23 -0.75 1.39 3.08
CA ASN A 23 0.64 1.64 3.46
C ASN A 23 0.86 1.95 4.94
N TYR A 24 -0.20 2.26 5.71
CA TYR A 24 -0.03 2.70 7.09
C TYR A 24 -1.06 2.16 8.08
N LEU A 25 -2.34 2.06 7.69
CA LEU A 25 -3.41 1.79 8.66
C LEU A 25 -3.86 0.33 8.71
N HIS A 26 -3.58 -0.46 7.68
CA HIS A 26 -3.98 -1.87 7.64
C HIS A 26 -3.36 -2.62 8.84
N PRO A 27 -4.17 -3.32 9.66
CA PRO A 27 -3.68 -3.93 10.90
C PRO A 27 -2.64 -5.03 10.66
N ASP A 28 -2.78 -5.78 9.56
CA ASP A 28 -1.85 -6.87 9.22
C ASP A 28 -0.61 -6.38 8.47
N LEU A 29 -0.48 -5.07 8.24
CA LEU A 29 0.75 -4.52 7.67
C LEU A 29 1.88 -4.72 8.67
N LYS A 30 2.81 -5.62 8.36
CA LYS A 30 4.04 -5.82 9.14
C LYS A 30 4.81 -4.51 9.24
N ARG A 31 5.11 -4.10 10.46
CA ARG A 31 5.90 -2.92 10.80
C ARG A 31 7.22 -3.37 11.42
N GLY A 32 8.32 -2.81 10.96
CA GLY A 32 9.65 -3.13 11.49
C GLY A 32 10.65 -3.47 10.40
N ARG A 33 11.80 -4.01 10.82
CA ARG A 33 12.83 -4.45 9.89
C ARG A 33 12.38 -5.72 9.17
N MET A 34 12.76 -5.81 7.91
CA MET A 34 12.61 -7.02 7.13
C MET A 34 13.57 -8.08 7.65
N THR A 35 13.14 -9.33 7.65
CA THR A 35 13.99 -10.47 7.98
C THR A 35 14.85 -10.85 6.77
N ALA A 36 15.99 -11.51 7.00
CA ALA A 36 16.87 -11.95 5.91
C ALA A 36 16.19 -12.97 4.99
N GLU A 37 15.20 -13.71 5.51
CA GLU A 37 14.35 -14.62 4.75
C GLU A 37 13.39 -13.85 3.83
N GLU A 38 12.73 -12.81 4.36
CA GLU A 38 11.86 -11.94 3.55
C GLU A 38 12.65 -11.19 2.46
N GLU A 39 13.86 -10.72 2.77
CA GLU A 39 14.76 -10.09 1.80
C GLU A 39 15.14 -11.05 0.67
N ARG A 40 15.53 -12.29 1.00
CA ARG A 40 15.83 -13.31 -0.01
C ARG A 40 14.62 -13.63 -0.88
N LEU A 41 13.46 -13.81 -0.26
CA LEU A 41 12.23 -14.12 -1.00
C LEU A 41 11.87 -13.01 -1.99
N ILE A 42 12.05 -11.73 -1.61
CA ILE A 42 11.82 -10.61 -2.52
C ILE A 42 12.77 -10.68 -3.73
N LEU A 43 14.05 -11.00 -3.51
CA LEU A 43 15.03 -11.13 -4.60
C LEU A 43 14.68 -12.30 -5.53
N GLU A 44 14.35 -13.46 -4.98
CA GLU A 44 13.96 -14.65 -5.76
C GLU A 44 12.72 -14.36 -6.63
N LEU A 45 11.67 -13.77 -6.04
CA LEU A 45 10.45 -13.43 -6.78
C LEU A 45 10.72 -12.35 -7.84
N HIS A 46 11.62 -11.41 -7.57
CA HIS A 46 11.99 -10.39 -8.54
C HIS A 46 12.81 -10.96 -9.69
N GLU A 47 13.69 -11.93 -9.44
CA GLU A 47 14.42 -12.63 -10.50
C GLU A 47 13.46 -13.45 -11.38
N GLU A 48 12.48 -14.12 -10.77
CA GLU A 48 11.52 -14.96 -11.48
C GLU A 48 10.55 -14.13 -12.35
N TRP A 49 10.01 -13.03 -11.82
CA TRP A 49 8.91 -12.30 -12.46
C TRP A 49 9.25 -10.87 -12.91
N GLY A 50 10.42 -10.35 -12.54
CA GLY A 50 10.85 -9.00 -12.91
C GLY A 50 10.03 -7.89 -12.24
N ASN A 51 9.90 -6.76 -12.95
CA ASN A 51 8.94 -5.68 -12.69
C ASN A 51 8.10 -5.46 -13.94
#